data_AF-A0AA51H5S5-F1
#
_entry.id   AF-A0AA51H5S5-F1
#
_cell.length_a   1.000
_cell.length_b   1.000
_cell.length_c   1.000
_cell.angle_alpha   90.00
_cell.angle_beta   90.00
_cell.angle_gamma   90.00
#
_symmetry.space_group_name_H-M   'P 1'
#
loop_
_entity.id
_entity.type
_entity.pdbx_description
1 polymer ?
#
loop_
_entity_poly.entity_id
_entity_poly.type
_entity_poly.pdbx_seq_one_letter_code
_entity_poly.pdbx_strand_id
1 'polypeptide(L)'
;MSKLTVIMPGEVSERLRKMYEYSTKGYEIEIIRESCEINNLKNKRILFAVDLGDSGINIELFKILNKIKLSGDDFMQDSFGSVLINSGNELYSRDVARKIILYCNLAGCMFPGRPLSEATGSLKNFSTQKKRIPGMNLEEICFSDSRNVVERLIDFKVTKISDPKILTLHASNYRTSNTLSLWNKVKKNLTGYNIKEIHIENGSVRDCKGCPYKACKHYSQSTNCFYGGVMVEEVYPAILDCDILIMLCPNYNDSISANLSAVINRLTSLFRKTKFYDKYVYSVIVSGFSGSDIIAQQLISSLNINKTFMLPPKFALMETANDFGAIDKIENIDHKAKRFAENIKSCVSKKN
;
A
#
# COMPACT_ATOMS: atom_id res chain seq x y z
N MET A 1 -3.61 -23.97 15.44
CA MET A 1 -3.37 -22.52 15.58
C MET A 1 -2.76 -22.03 14.27
N SER A 2 -3.02 -20.80 13.83
CA SER A 2 -2.36 -20.25 12.65
C SER A 2 -0.89 -19.98 12.95
N LYS A 3 0.03 -20.69 12.29
CA LYS A 3 1.47 -20.46 12.42
C LYS A 3 1.83 -19.10 11.79
N LEU A 4 2.58 -18.28 12.53
CA LEU A 4 3.06 -16.97 12.11
C LEU A 4 4.58 -17.03 11.94
N THR A 5 5.05 -16.73 10.73
CA THR A 5 6.49 -16.60 10.46
C THR A 5 6.91 -15.16 10.76
N VAL A 6 7.88 -14.97 11.64
CA VAL A 6 8.37 -13.67 12.07
C VAL A 6 9.79 -13.48 11.53
N ILE A 7 9.95 -12.53 10.61
CA ILE A 7 11.25 -12.12 10.08
C ILE A 7 11.77 -10.99 10.97
N MET A 8 12.79 -11.29 11.77
CA MET A 8 13.33 -10.43 12.81
C MET A 8 14.84 -10.23 12.59
N PRO A 9 15.23 -9.39 11.60
CA PRO A 9 16.60 -9.33 11.09
C PRO A 9 17.60 -8.81 12.12
N GLY A 10 18.62 -9.63 12.39
CA GLY A 10 19.73 -9.28 13.29
C GLY A 10 19.33 -9.16 14.76
N GLU A 11 20.07 -8.32 15.48
CA GLU A 11 19.79 -8.01 16.88
C GLU A 11 18.57 -7.08 17.03
N VAL A 12 17.86 -7.24 18.14
CA VAL A 12 16.66 -6.46 18.43
C VAL A 12 16.75 -5.77 19.78
N SER A 13 16.32 -4.51 19.81
CA SER A 13 16.21 -3.75 21.05
C SER A 13 15.17 -4.34 21.99
N GLU A 14 15.25 -3.95 23.26
CA GLU A 14 14.26 -4.32 24.27
C GLU A 14 12.85 -3.86 23.87
N ARG A 15 12.70 -2.66 23.29
CA ARG A 15 11.39 -2.14 22.90
C ARG A 15 10.77 -2.97 21.78
N LEU A 16 11.53 -3.31 20.73
CA LEU A 16 11.03 -4.17 19.67
C LEU A 16 10.68 -5.56 20.20
N ARG A 17 11.50 -6.11 21.11
CA ARG A 17 11.22 -7.40 21.76
C ARG A 17 9.87 -7.36 22.48
N LYS A 18 9.61 -6.33 23.29
CA LYS A 18 8.30 -6.16 23.97
C LYS A 18 7.15 -5.97 22.99
N MET A 19 7.32 -5.17 21.93
CA MET A 19 6.31 -5.02 20.86
C MET A 19 5.95 -6.37 20.24
N TYR A 20 6.96 -7.16 19.88
CA TYR A 20 6.81 -8.49 19.31
C TYR A 20 6.14 -9.45 20.28
N GLU A 21 6.64 -9.60 21.51
CA GLU A 21 6.11 -10.53 22.51
C GLU A 21 4.65 -10.22 22.86
N TYR A 22 4.33 -8.94 23.07
CA TYR A 22 2.96 -8.51 23.35
C TYR A 22 2.03 -8.79 22.15
N SER A 23 2.44 -8.41 20.95
CA SER A 23 1.61 -8.54 19.75
C SER A 23 1.41 -9.98 19.31
N THR A 24 2.37 -10.87 19.57
CA THR A 24 2.34 -12.28 19.12
C THR A 24 1.88 -13.28 20.17
N LYS A 25 1.62 -12.83 21.41
CA LYS A 25 1.13 -13.68 22.51
C LYS A 25 -0.05 -14.55 22.08
N GLY A 26 0.07 -15.86 22.29
CA GLY A 26 -0.97 -16.85 21.98
C GLY A 26 -0.93 -17.41 20.56
N TYR A 27 0.05 -17.04 19.73
CA TYR A 27 0.26 -17.63 18.40
C TYR A 27 1.49 -18.54 18.38
N GLU A 28 1.48 -19.52 17.47
CA GLU A 28 2.64 -20.37 17.19
C GLU A 28 3.60 -19.60 16.27
N ILE A 29 4.87 -19.46 16.68
CA ILE A 29 5.85 -18.59 16.03
C ILE A 29 7.02 -19.38 15.45
N GLU A 30 7.39 -19.08 14.21
CA GLU A 30 8.65 -19.44 13.59
C GLU A 30 9.47 -18.16 13.38
N ILE A 31 10.63 -18.04 14.00
CA ILE A 31 11.49 -16.85 13.88
C ILE A 31 12.57 -17.11 12.84
N ILE A 32 12.77 -16.13 11.95
CA ILE A 32 13.85 -16.06 10.98
C ILE A 32 14.66 -14.80 11.28
N ARG A 33 15.95 -14.94 11.57
CA ARG A 33 16.84 -13.81 11.89
C ARG A 33 17.77 -13.45 10.76
N GLU A 34 18.15 -14.43 9.95
CA GLU A 34 19.14 -14.24 8.89
C GLU A 34 18.58 -14.62 7.52
N SER A 35 19.10 -13.94 6.50
CA SER A 35 18.78 -14.25 5.11
C SER A 35 19.08 -15.72 4.75
N CYS A 36 20.13 -16.33 5.30
CA CYS A 36 20.50 -17.72 5.01
C CYS A 36 19.39 -18.72 5.41
N GLU A 37 18.61 -18.43 6.46
CA GLU A 37 17.54 -19.28 7.00
C GLU A 37 16.28 -19.31 6.11
N ILE A 38 16.12 -18.33 5.21
CA ILE A 38 14.92 -18.21 4.36
C ILE A 38 14.98 -19.21 3.20
N ASN A 39 14.26 -20.33 3.30
CA ASN A 39 14.17 -21.30 2.21
C ASN A 39 12.95 -21.06 1.31
N ASN A 40 11.81 -20.74 1.90
CA ASN A 40 10.55 -20.54 1.20
C ASN A 40 9.63 -19.62 2.00
N LEU A 41 9.00 -18.66 1.32
CA LEU A 41 8.06 -17.72 1.93
C LEU A 41 6.64 -17.81 1.34
N LYS A 42 6.30 -18.88 0.60
CA LYS A 42 4.95 -19.13 0.07
C LYS A 42 3.97 -19.62 1.15
N ASN A 43 2.68 -19.32 0.97
CA ASN A 43 1.57 -19.79 1.82
C ASN A 43 1.74 -19.48 3.32
N LYS A 44 2.36 -18.35 3.65
CA LYS A 44 2.68 -17.96 5.04
C LYS A 44 2.01 -16.65 5.42
N ARG A 45 1.71 -16.51 6.71
CA ARG A 45 1.51 -15.20 7.34
C ARG A 45 2.85 -14.74 7.87
N ILE A 46 3.31 -13.58 7.41
CA ILE A 46 4.67 -13.11 7.60
C ILE A 46 4.63 -11.75 8.29
N LEU A 47 5.23 -11.68 9.48
CA LEU A 47 5.43 -10.45 10.22
C LEU A 47 6.90 -10.04 10.12
N PHE A 48 7.18 -8.90 9.52
CA PHE A 48 8.51 -8.28 9.64
C PHE A 48 8.56 -7.50 10.95
N ALA A 49 9.47 -7.84 11.86
CA ALA A 49 9.72 -7.11 13.09
C ALA A 49 11.15 -6.56 13.05
N VAL A 50 11.30 -5.30 12.63
CA VAL A 50 12.60 -4.72 12.27
C VAL A 50 13.02 -3.66 13.27
N ASP A 51 14.25 -3.78 13.75
CA ASP A 51 14.93 -2.73 14.50
C ASP A 51 15.84 -1.91 13.59
N LEU A 52 15.76 -0.59 13.68
CA LEU A 52 16.56 0.34 12.88
C LEU A 52 17.68 1.02 13.68
N GLY A 53 17.70 0.85 15.01
CA GLY A 53 18.62 1.58 15.89
C GLY A 53 18.59 3.09 15.64
N ASP A 54 19.72 3.75 15.92
CA ASP A 54 19.86 5.21 15.79
C ASP A 54 20.24 5.65 14.36
N SER A 55 20.78 4.76 13.53
CA SER A 55 21.21 5.09 12.17
C SER A 55 20.09 5.00 11.15
N GLY A 56 18.99 4.31 11.47
CA GLY A 56 17.95 4.00 10.48
C GLY A 56 18.29 2.80 9.59
N ILE A 57 19.43 2.14 9.80
CA ILE A 57 19.98 1.11 8.91
C ILE A 57 19.96 -0.25 9.61
N ASN A 58 19.37 -1.25 8.95
CA ASN A 58 19.48 -2.65 9.32
C ASN A 58 20.08 -3.44 8.15
N ILE A 59 21.33 -3.86 8.27
CA ILE A 59 22.08 -4.53 7.18
C ILE A 59 21.48 -5.90 6.86
N GLU A 60 21.10 -6.67 7.89
CA GLU A 60 20.54 -8.01 7.69
C GLU A 60 19.18 -7.94 6.98
N LEU A 61 18.37 -6.90 7.26
CA LEU A 61 17.16 -6.63 6.50
C LEU A 61 17.46 -6.49 5.00
N PHE A 62 18.48 -5.73 4.61
CA PHE A 62 18.82 -5.57 3.20
C PHE A 62 19.27 -6.87 2.55
N LYS A 63 19.99 -7.75 3.27
CA LYS A 63 20.31 -9.10 2.77
C LYS A 63 19.05 -9.94 2.58
N ILE A 64 18.09 -9.87 3.51
CA ILE A 64 16.80 -10.55 3.41
C ILE A 64 16.00 -10.04 2.20
N LEU A 65 15.87 -8.72 2.04
CA LEU A 65 15.16 -8.12 0.90
C LEU A 65 15.83 -8.48 -0.43
N ASN A 66 17.17 -8.49 -0.46
CA ASN A 66 17.94 -8.96 -1.62
C ASN A 66 17.62 -10.43 -1.93
N LYS A 67 17.62 -11.31 -0.92
CA LYS A 67 17.25 -12.72 -1.12
C LYS A 67 15.83 -12.88 -1.63
N ILE A 68 14.86 -12.16 -1.07
CA ILE A 68 13.46 -12.16 -1.54
C ILE A 68 13.40 -11.76 -3.02
N LYS A 69 14.13 -10.70 -3.41
CA LYS A 69 14.11 -10.22 -4.79
C LYS A 69 14.75 -11.21 -5.77
N LEU A 70 15.88 -11.81 -5.39
CA LEU A 70 16.63 -12.73 -6.26
C LEU A 70 16.03 -14.14 -6.34
N SER A 71 15.15 -14.52 -5.40
CA SER A 71 14.50 -15.85 -5.38
C SER A 71 13.29 -15.95 -6.31
N GLY A 72 12.98 -14.89 -7.06
CA GLY A 72 11.95 -14.87 -8.10
C GLY A 72 10.64 -14.17 -7.69
N ASP A 73 9.84 -13.81 -8.70
CA ASP A 73 8.64 -12.99 -8.55
C ASP A 73 7.48 -13.68 -7.81
N ASP A 74 7.56 -14.98 -7.56
CA ASP A 74 6.54 -15.76 -6.84
C ASP A 74 7.04 -16.29 -5.49
N PHE A 75 8.20 -15.84 -5.00
CA PHE A 75 8.82 -16.36 -3.79
C PHE A 75 7.95 -16.23 -2.52
N MET A 76 7.02 -15.27 -2.52
CA MET A 76 6.03 -15.02 -1.46
C MET A 76 4.59 -15.21 -1.94
N GLN A 77 4.37 -16.02 -2.98
CA GLN A 77 3.04 -16.34 -3.50
C GLN A 77 2.12 -16.89 -2.40
N ASP A 78 0.86 -16.45 -2.43
CA ASP A 78 -0.20 -16.84 -1.47
C ASP A 78 0.14 -16.53 -0.01
N SER A 79 1.03 -15.55 0.22
CA SER A 79 1.41 -15.09 1.55
C SER A 79 0.83 -13.71 1.86
N PHE A 80 0.70 -13.46 3.16
CA PHE A 80 0.23 -12.19 3.72
C PHE A 80 1.31 -11.54 4.58
N GLY A 81 1.49 -10.23 4.44
CA GLY A 81 2.52 -9.49 5.14
C GLY A 81 1.98 -8.42 6.10
N SER A 82 2.65 -8.23 7.23
CA SER A 82 2.57 -7.01 8.07
C SER A 82 3.96 -6.64 8.59
N VAL A 83 4.11 -5.41 9.09
CA VAL A 83 5.38 -4.84 9.50
C VAL A 83 5.25 -4.15 10.86
N LEU A 84 6.17 -4.47 11.77
CA LEU A 84 6.48 -3.72 12.99
C LEU A 84 7.86 -3.09 12.78
N ILE A 85 7.96 -1.77 12.92
CA ILE A 85 9.24 -1.06 12.90
C ILE A 85 9.50 -0.45 14.27
N ASN A 86 10.70 -0.65 14.78
CA ASN A 86 11.27 0.10 15.88
C ASN A 86 12.42 0.98 15.38
N SER A 87 12.45 2.27 15.76
CA SER A 87 13.57 3.16 15.49
C SER A 87 14.02 3.90 16.76
N GLY A 88 15.33 4.06 16.94
CA GLY A 88 15.92 4.87 18.00
C GLY A 88 15.72 6.39 17.78
N ASN A 89 15.29 6.81 16.58
CA ASN A 89 15.10 8.22 16.23
C ASN A 89 13.72 8.49 15.56
N GLU A 90 13.49 9.73 15.12
CA GLU A 90 12.20 10.16 14.55
C GLU A 90 12.04 9.93 13.04
N LEU A 91 13.08 9.43 12.38
CA LEU A 91 13.20 9.31 10.94
C LEU A 91 13.21 7.84 10.50
N TYR A 92 13.22 7.62 9.18
CA TYR A 92 13.43 6.34 8.49
C TYR A 92 12.36 5.26 8.64
N SER A 93 11.59 5.21 9.74
CA SER A 93 10.63 4.13 9.99
C SER A 93 9.66 3.91 8.83
N ARG A 94 9.07 4.99 8.32
CA ARG A 94 8.16 4.95 7.17
C ARG A 94 8.86 4.59 5.86
N ASP A 95 10.10 5.03 5.67
CA ASP A 95 10.88 4.71 4.45
C ASP A 95 11.20 3.22 4.39
N VAL A 96 11.66 2.65 5.51
CA VAL A 96 11.99 1.23 5.56
C VAL A 96 10.72 0.39 5.43
N ALA A 97 9.62 0.77 6.09
CA ALA A 97 8.35 0.05 5.98
C ALA A 97 7.82 -0.05 4.54
N ARG A 98 7.76 1.07 3.80
CA ARG A 98 7.27 1.06 2.41
C ARG A 98 8.20 0.26 1.49
N LYS A 99 9.50 0.23 1.76
CA LYS A 99 10.50 -0.55 1.04
C LYS A 99 10.30 -2.05 1.26
N ILE A 100 10.13 -2.49 2.51
CA ILE A 100 9.80 -3.88 2.85
C ILE A 100 8.53 -4.32 2.10
N ILE A 101 7.47 -3.52 2.20
CA ILE A 101 6.19 -3.83 1.56
C ILE A 101 6.36 -3.96 0.05
N LEU A 102 7.07 -3.03 -0.61
CA LEU A 102 7.28 -3.09 -2.06
C LEU A 102 8.03 -4.37 -2.47
N TYR A 103 9.16 -4.68 -1.84
CA TYR A 103 9.97 -5.86 -2.17
C TYR A 103 9.17 -7.16 -2.02
N CYS A 104 8.45 -7.30 -0.90
CA CYS A 104 7.61 -8.46 -0.66
C CYS A 104 6.44 -8.54 -1.65
N ASN A 105 5.84 -7.39 -1.98
CA ASN A 105 4.70 -7.33 -2.89
C ASN A 105 5.09 -7.73 -4.32
N LEU A 106 6.26 -7.30 -4.80
CA LEU A 106 6.80 -7.71 -6.09
C LEU A 106 7.12 -9.21 -6.14
N ALA A 107 7.45 -9.81 -5.00
CA ALA A 107 7.65 -11.25 -4.84
C ALA A 107 6.35 -12.04 -4.63
N GLY A 108 5.17 -11.41 -4.74
CA GLY A 108 3.88 -12.10 -4.68
C GLY A 108 3.14 -12.03 -3.35
N CYS A 109 3.61 -11.24 -2.38
CA CYS A 109 2.95 -11.07 -1.09
C CYS A 109 1.80 -10.04 -1.14
N MET A 110 0.67 -10.36 -0.50
CA MET A 110 -0.45 -9.44 -0.31
C MET A 110 -0.37 -8.76 1.07
N PHE A 111 -0.76 -7.49 1.16
CA PHE A 111 -0.83 -6.78 2.45
C PHE A 111 -2.28 -6.34 2.77
N PRO A 112 -2.77 -6.58 4.00
CA PRO A 112 -4.03 -6.01 4.44
C PRO A 112 -3.95 -4.49 4.51
N GLY A 113 -5.09 -3.83 4.62
CA GLY A 113 -5.14 -2.41 4.96
C GLY A 113 -4.45 -2.12 6.29
N ARG A 114 -3.69 -1.02 6.38
CA ARG A 114 -2.91 -0.66 7.58
C ARG A 114 -2.03 -1.81 8.09
N PRO A 115 -1.07 -2.29 7.29
CA PRO A 115 -0.22 -3.41 7.67
C PRO A 115 0.98 -3.00 8.56
N LEU A 116 1.03 -1.76 9.04
CA LEU A 116 2.21 -1.18 9.71
C LEU A 116 1.86 -0.68 11.12
N SER A 117 2.71 -1.03 12.10
CA SER A 117 2.92 -0.31 13.35
C SER A 117 4.36 0.19 13.36
N GLU A 118 4.56 1.49 13.59
CA GLU A 118 5.90 2.10 13.59
C GLU A 118 6.13 2.83 14.91
N ALA A 119 7.18 2.49 15.63
CA ALA A 119 7.61 3.11 16.87
C ALA A 119 8.79 4.04 16.60
N THR A 120 8.55 5.36 16.58
CA THR A 120 9.64 6.34 16.52
C THR A 120 10.33 6.47 17.88
N GLY A 121 11.54 7.06 17.92
CA GLY A 121 12.38 7.18 19.11
C GLY A 121 11.61 7.63 20.35
N SER A 122 10.90 8.75 20.27
CA SER A 122 10.09 9.31 21.36
C SER A 122 8.67 8.75 21.49
N LEU A 123 8.24 7.86 20.58
CA LEU A 123 6.85 7.40 20.44
C LEU A 123 5.82 8.52 20.25
N LYS A 124 6.25 9.76 19.93
CA LYS A 124 5.36 10.92 19.79
C LYS A 124 4.35 10.75 18.66
N ASN A 125 4.64 9.89 17.68
CA ASN A 125 3.70 9.53 16.62
C ASN A 125 2.40 8.90 17.17
N PHE A 126 2.41 8.34 18.38
CA PHE A 126 1.21 7.84 19.08
C PHE A 126 0.44 8.92 19.89
N SER A 127 0.92 10.16 19.95
CA SER A 127 0.29 11.23 20.75
C SER A 127 -1.17 11.50 20.39
N THR A 128 -1.53 11.36 19.10
CA THR A 128 -2.92 11.54 18.65
C THR A 128 -3.83 10.42 19.14
N GLN A 129 -3.31 9.20 19.26
CA GLN A 129 -4.04 8.05 19.78
C GLN A 129 -4.18 8.14 21.30
N LYS A 130 -3.14 8.61 22.01
CA LYS A 130 -3.18 8.87 23.46
C LYS A 130 -4.32 9.80 23.88
N LYS A 131 -4.61 10.83 23.09
CA LYS A 131 -5.76 11.74 23.32
C LYS A 131 -7.12 11.05 23.25
N ARG A 132 -7.21 9.86 22.67
CA ARG A 132 -8.45 9.08 22.50
C ARG A 132 -8.59 7.93 23.50
N ILE A 133 -7.49 7.52 24.12
CA ILE A 133 -7.45 6.39 25.06
C ILE A 133 -6.83 6.90 26.38
N PRO A 134 -7.64 7.54 27.24
CA PRO A 134 -7.16 8.02 28.53
C PRO A 134 -6.66 6.86 29.40
N GLY A 135 -5.59 7.09 30.16
CA GLY A 135 -5.03 6.10 31.10
C GLY A 135 -3.88 5.25 30.55
N MET A 136 -3.68 5.18 29.22
CA MET A 136 -2.54 4.48 28.64
C MET A 136 -1.36 5.44 28.36
N ASN A 137 -0.15 4.98 28.66
CA ASN A 137 1.09 5.63 28.26
C ASN A 137 1.40 5.35 26.77
N LEU A 138 2.42 6.01 26.21
CA LEU A 138 2.74 5.88 24.78
C LEU A 138 3.26 4.48 24.41
N GLU A 139 3.95 3.80 25.33
CA GLU A 139 4.47 2.46 25.13
C GLU A 139 3.33 1.43 25.09
N GLU A 140 2.37 1.53 26.01
CA GLU A 140 1.18 0.67 26.01
C GLU A 140 0.34 0.85 24.74
N ILE A 141 0.22 2.08 24.23
CA ILE A 141 -0.44 2.36 22.95
C ILE A 141 0.33 1.73 21.78
N CYS A 142 1.66 1.84 21.79
CA CYS A 142 2.52 1.20 20.79
C CYS A 142 2.33 -0.33 20.77
N PHE A 143 2.27 -0.96 21.95
CA PHE A 143 2.04 -2.40 22.06
C PHE A 143 0.65 -2.81 21.57
N SER A 144 -0.38 -2.03 21.91
CA SER A 144 -1.74 -2.23 21.40
C SER A 144 -1.81 -2.06 19.88
N ASP A 145 -1.18 -1.03 19.30
CA ASP A 145 -1.13 -0.83 17.84
C ASP A 145 -0.40 -1.99 17.13
N SER A 146 0.69 -2.46 17.72
CA SER A 146 1.43 -3.64 17.25
C SER A 146 0.56 -4.90 17.28
N ARG A 147 -0.19 -5.12 18.37
CA ARG A 147 -1.16 -6.23 18.48
C ARG A 147 -2.25 -6.14 17.40
N ASN A 148 -2.82 -4.96 17.22
CA ASN A 148 -3.85 -4.73 16.19
C ASN A 148 -3.33 -5.03 14.76
N VAL A 149 -2.05 -4.76 14.48
CA VAL A 149 -1.42 -5.10 13.19
C VAL A 149 -1.27 -6.61 13.02
N VAL A 150 -0.85 -7.32 14.07
CA VAL A 150 -0.70 -8.79 14.05
C VAL A 150 -2.08 -9.46 13.93
N GLU A 151 -3.09 -9.01 14.68
CA GLU A 151 -4.45 -9.54 14.57
C GLU A 151 -5.03 -9.32 13.18
N ARG A 152 -4.86 -8.11 12.60
CA ARG A 152 -5.24 -7.87 11.20
C ARG A 152 -4.54 -8.85 10.26
N LEU A 153 -3.25 -9.14 10.46
CA LEU A 153 -2.54 -10.13 9.65
C LEU A 153 -3.11 -11.54 9.82
N ILE A 154 -3.38 -11.98 11.05
CA ILE A 154 -3.86 -13.34 11.36
C ILE A 154 -5.28 -13.56 10.85
N ASP A 155 -6.16 -12.57 11.00
CA ASP A 155 -7.56 -12.67 10.63
C ASP A 155 -7.81 -12.34 9.16
N PHE A 156 -6.81 -11.81 8.45
CA PHE A 156 -6.98 -11.38 7.07
C PHE A 156 -7.39 -12.53 6.16
N LYS A 157 -8.50 -12.32 5.45
CA LYS A 157 -9.04 -13.25 4.45
C LYS A 157 -9.33 -12.49 3.17
N VAL A 158 -8.88 -13.06 2.05
CA VAL A 158 -9.19 -12.53 0.73
C VAL A 158 -10.64 -12.89 0.40
N THR A 159 -11.46 -11.87 0.15
CA THR A 159 -12.83 -12.07 -0.31
C THR A 159 -12.86 -11.92 -1.81
N LYS A 160 -13.25 -13.00 -2.51
CA LYS A 160 -13.49 -12.96 -3.95
C LYS A 160 -14.86 -12.34 -4.22
N ILE A 161 -14.94 -11.51 -5.25
CA ILE A 161 -16.10 -10.69 -5.59
C ILE A 161 -16.68 -11.20 -6.93
N SER A 162 -17.99 -11.31 -6.99
CA SER A 162 -18.72 -11.59 -8.23
C SER A 162 -18.88 -10.26 -8.98
N ASP A 163 -18.47 -10.23 -10.26
CA ASP A 163 -18.53 -9.03 -11.11
C ASP A 163 -17.93 -7.75 -10.45
N PRO A 164 -16.63 -7.76 -10.13
CA PRO A 164 -16.02 -6.64 -9.40
C PRO A 164 -15.99 -5.36 -10.22
N LYS A 165 -16.33 -4.25 -9.57
CA LYS A 165 -16.34 -2.91 -10.17
C LYS A 165 -14.96 -2.25 -10.06
N ILE A 166 -14.45 -1.78 -11.19
CA ILE A 166 -13.15 -1.11 -11.32
C ILE A 166 -13.36 0.40 -11.47
N LEU A 167 -12.72 1.17 -10.61
CA LEU A 167 -12.55 2.61 -10.77
C LEU A 167 -11.11 2.92 -11.17
N THR A 168 -10.93 3.61 -12.29
CA THR A 168 -9.63 4.13 -12.74
C THR A 168 -9.59 5.65 -12.60
N LEU A 169 -8.60 6.17 -11.87
CA LEU A 169 -8.35 7.60 -11.70
C LEU A 169 -7.05 8.01 -12.40
N HIS A 170 -7.10 9.06 -13.22
CA HIS A 170 -5.92 9.60 -13.89
C HIS A 170 -5.99 11.12 -14.09
N ALA A 171 -4.84 11.77 -14.19
CA ALA A 171 -4.72 13.18 -14.62
C ALA A 171 -3.94 13.30 -15.95
N SER A 172 -3.83 12.19 -16.67
CA SER A 172 -3.04 12.06 -17.90
C SER A 172 -3.73 12.68 -19.12
N ASN A 173 -2.94 13.28 -20.02
CA ASN A 173 -3.40 13.74 -21.32
C ASN A 173 -3.66 12.56 -22.27
N TYR A 174 -4.86 12.51 -22.86
CA TYR A 174 -5.29 11.44 -23.78
C TYR A 174 -4.43 11.28 -25.03
N ARG A 175 -3.85 12.37 -25.55
CA ARG A 175 -3.10 12.37 -26.81
C ARG A 175 -1.63 12.01 -26.64
N THR A 176 -1.08 12.15 -25.44
CA THR A 176 0.39 12.11 -25.25
C THR A 176 0.85 11.23 -24.08
N SER A 177 -0.05 10.67 -23.26
CA SER A 177 0.37 9.94 -22.05
C SER A 177 0.72 8.48 -22.32
N ASN A 178 2.00 8.14 -22.16
CA ASN A 178 2.47 6.75 -22.14
C ASN A 178 1.80 5.91 -21.03
N THR A 179 1.52 6.50 -19.86
CA THR A 179 0.79 5.82 -18.77
C THR A 179 -0.62 5.42 -19.19
N LEU A 180 -1.33 6.30 -19.88
CA LEU A 180 -2.66 6.01 -20.38
C LEU A 180 -2.63 4.99 -21.52
N SER A 181 -1.66 5.09 -22.44
CA SER A 181 -1.44 4.09 -23.48
C SER A 181 -1.19 2.69 -22.90
N LEU A 182 -0.39 2.58 -21.83
CA LEU A 182 -0.17 1.32 -21.12
C LEU A 182 -1.45 0.80 -20.46
N TRP A 183 -2.20 1.69 -19.80
CA TRP A 183 -3.50 1.33 -19.23
C TRP A 183 -4.45 0.77 -20.30
N ASN A 184 -4.51 1.38 -21.49
CA ASN A 184 -5.36 0.89 -22.57
C ASN A 184 -5.00 -0.54 -23.00
N LYS A 185 -3.72 -0.93 -22.96
CA LYS A 185 -3.29 -2.32 -23.20
C LYS A 185 -3.79 -3.26 -22.09
N VAL A 186 -3.73 -2.83 -20.82
CA VAL A 186 -4.27 -3.59 -19.69
C VAL A 186 -5.79 -3.74 -19.82
N LYS A 187 -6.50 -2.63 -20.09
CA LYS A 187 -7.96 -2.57 -20.24
C LYS A 187 -8.49 -3.51 -21.32
N LYS A 188 -7.78 -3.63 -22.46
CA LYS A 188 -8.11 -4.60 -23.52
C LYS A 188 -8.16 -6.05 -23.04
N ASN A 189 -7.44 -6.38 -21.97
CA ASN A 189 -7.44 -7.72 -21.37
C ASN A 189 -8.45 -7.86 -20.23
N LEU A 190 -9.20 -6.81 -19.87
CA LEU A 190 -10.26 -6.79 -18.85
C LEU A 190 -11.66 -6.73 -19.48
N THR A 191 -11.85 -7.38 -20.64
CA THR A 191 -13.16 -7.48 -21.30
C THR A 191 -14.21 -8.10 -20.37
N GLY A 192 -15.40 -7.51 -20.35
CA GLY A 192 -16.50 -7.94 -19.49
C GLY A 192 -16.49 -7.38 -18.06
N TYR A 193 -15.45 -6.66 -17.64
CA TYR A 193 -15.43 -5.98 -16.34
C TYR A 193 -16.13 -4.62 -16.41
N ASN A 194 -16.83 -4.25 -15.34
CA ASN A 194 -17.38 -2.91 -15.16
C ASN A 194 -16.25 -1.93 -14.81
N ILE A 195 -15.82 -1.11 -15.78
CA ILE A 195 -14.73 -0.14 -15.61
C ILE A 195 -15.29 1.28 -15.74
N LYS A 196 -15.25 2.05 -14.64
CA LYS A 196 -15.49 3.49 -14.60
C LYS A 196 -14.15 4.23 -14.63
N GLU A 197 -13.96 5.09 -15.62
CA GLU A 197 -12.78 5.97 -15.73
C GLU A 197 -13.17 7.40 -15.39
N ILE A 198 -12.43 8.03 -14.46
CA ILE A 198 -12.57 9.45 -14.13
C ILE A 198 -11.26 10.16 -14.44
N HIS A 199 -11.32 11.09 -15.38
CA HIS A 199 -10.23 12.00 -15.69
C HIS A 199 -10.28 13.21 -14.75
N ILE A 200 -9.24 13.38 -13.95
CA ILE A 200 -9.04 14.51 -13.06
C ILE A 200 -8.36 15.63 -13.85
N GLU A 201 -9.18 16.43 -14.52
CA GLU A 201 -8.74 17.54 -15.36
C GLU A 201 -7.89 18.54 -14.55
N ASN A 202 -6.87 19.12 -15.18
CA ASN A 202 -6.04 20.15 -14.55
C ASN A 202 -6.89 21.34 -14.09
N GLY A 203 -6.78 21.68 -12.81
CA GLY A 203 -7.57 22.76 -12.20
C GLY A 203 -8.97 22.35 -11.71
N SER A 204 -9.47 21.16 -12.08
CA SER A 204 -10.76 20.64 -11.58
C SER A 204 -10.70 20.24 -10.10
N VAL A 205 -9.50 19.93 -9.60
CA VAL A 205 -9.27 19.58 -8.19
C VAL A 205 -8.35 20.60 -7.53
N ARG A 206 -8.83 21.21 -6.45
CA ARG A 206 -7.99 21.96 -5.51
C ARG A 206 -7.40 20.99 -4.49
N ASP A 207 -6.14 21.20 -4.10
CA ASP A 207 -5.52 20.44 -3.02
C ASP A 207 -6.20 20.71 -1.66
N CYS A 208 -5.98 19.82 -0.71
CA CYS A 208 -6.51 19.92 0.65
C CYS A 208 -5.89 21.10 1.41
N LYS A 209 -6.72 22.01 1.94
CA LYS A 209 -6.27 23.12 2.80
C LYS A 209 -5.81 22.72 4.21
N GLY A 210 -5.84 21.43 4.55
CA GLY A 210 -5.53 20.99 5.91
C GLY A 210 -6.53 21.50 6.95
N CYS A 211 -7.83 21.27 6.74
CA CYS A 211 -8.87 21.71 7.69
C CYS A 211 -8.62 21.20 9.12
N PRO A 212 -9.00 21.95 10.18
CA PRO A 212 -8.99 21.43 11.55
C PRO A 212 -9.74 20.10 11.68
N TYR A 213 -9.29 19.23 12.60
CA TYR A 213 -9.84 17.88 12.80
C TYR A 213 -11.37 17.86 12.87
N LYS A 214 -11.97 18.79 13.65
CA LYS A 214 -13.42 18.85 13.88
C LYS A 214 -14.16 19.23 12.60
N ALA A 215 -13.65 20.21 11.83
CA ALA A 215 -14.23 20.61 10.56
C ALA A 215 -14.17 19.49 9.52
N CYS A 216 -13.01 18.83 9.36
CA CYS A 216 -12.88 17.69 8.47
C CYS A 216 -13.82 16.53 8.86
N LYS A 217 -14.01 16.28 10.17
CA LYS A 217 -14.99 15.30 10.68
C LYS A 217 -16.43 15.68 10.32
N HIS A 218 -16.78 16.95 10.41
CA HIS A 218 -18.13 17.43 10.12
C HIS A 218 -18.50 17.21 8.65
N TYR A 219 -17.68 17.66 7.70
CA TYR A 219 -17.92 17.42 6.26
C TYR A 219 -17.97 15.93 5.92
N SER A 220 -17.15 15.12 6.59
CA SER A 220 -17.14 13.67 6.40
C SER A 220 -18.49 13.01 6.68
N GLN A 221 -19.28 13.51 7.65
CA GLN A 221 -20.57 12.92 8.03
C GLN A 221 -21.56 12.87 6.86
N SER A 222 -21.56 13.90 6.01
CA SER A 222 -22.38 13.99 4.80
C SER A 222 -21.65 13.52 3.54
N THR A 223 -20.56 12.76 3.66
CA THR A 223 -19.75 12.30 2.51
C THR A 223 -19.25 13.50 1.67
N ASN A 224 -18.89 14.60 2.34
CA ASN A 224 -18.53 15.84 1.68
C ASN A 224 -17.09 16.26 2.01
N CYS A 225 -16.60 17.31 1.38
CA CYS A 225 -15.33 17.97 1.62
C CYS A 225 -15.55 19.48 1.53
N PHE A 226 -14.76 20.27 2.26
CA PHE A 226 -14.84 21.74 2.22
C PHE A 226 -14.91 22.32 0.80
N TYR A 227 -14.20 21.72 -0.15
CA TYR A 227 -14.12 22.20 -1.52
C TYR A 227 -15.21 21.67 -2.47
N GLY A 228 -16.00 20.67 -2.10
CA GLY A 228 -16.99 20.08 -3.01
C GLY A 228 -16.41 19.62 -4.36
N GLY A 229 -17.15 19.87 -5.45
CA GLY A 229 -16.71 19.65 -6.84
C GLY A 229 -16.48 18.18 -7.19
N VAL A 230 -15.64 17.93 -8.19
CA VAL A 230 -15.37 16.58 -8.75
C VAL A 230 -15.09 15.51 -7.69
N MET A 231 -14.46 15.87 -6.57
CA MET A 231 -14.21 14.92 -5.49
C MET A 231 -15.50 14.40 -4.85
N VAL A 232 -16.48 15.27 -4.60
CA VAL A 232 -17.72 14.92 -3.91
C VAL A 232 -18.78 14.43 -4.88
N GLU A 233 -18.81 15.01 -6.08
CA GLU A 233 -19.80 14.71 -7.11
C GLU A 233 -19.50 13.40 -7.84
N GLU A 234 -18.22 13.09 -8.08
CA GLU A 234 -17.84 11.96 -8.92
C GLU A 234 -16.92 10.95 -8.21
N VAL A 235 -15.82 11.43 -7.62
CA VAL A 235 -14.77 10.54 -7.08
C VAL A 235 -15.22 9.81 -5.82
N TYR A 236 -15.84 10.48 -4.84
CA TYR A 236 -16.28 9.84 -3.61
C TYR A 236 -17.37 8.78 -3.85
N PRO A 237 -18.44 9.06 -4.63
CA PRO A 237 -19.41 8.03 -4.98
C PRO A 237 -18.75 6.85 -5.69
N ALA A 238 -17.84 7.12 -6.63
CA ALA A 238 -17.15 6.06 -7.36
C ALA A 238 -16.24 5.21 -6.46
N ILE A 239 -15.53 5.81 -5.50
CA ILE A 239 -14.69 5.09 -4.53
C ILE A 239 -15.56 4.22 -3.61
N LEU A 240 -16.74 4.69 -3.22
CA LEU A 240 -17.67 3.90 -2.42
C LEU A 240 -18.21 2.71 -3.21
N ASP A 241 -18.54 2.91 -4.48
CA ASP A 241 -19.13 1.89 -5.36
C ASP A 241 -18.10 0.87 -5.89
N CYS A 242 -16.82 1.23 -6.04
CA CYS A 242 -15.82 0.33 -6.62
C CYS A 242 -15.30 -0.72 -5.63
N ASP A 243 -14.90 -1.87 -6.16
CA ASP A 243 -14.15 -2.90 -5.43
C ASP A 243 -12.64 -2.74 -5.63
N ILE A 244 -12.26 -2.23 -6.81
CA ILE A 244 -10.88 -2.08 -7.26
C ILE A 244 -10.64 -0.62 -7.63
N LEU A 245 -9.65 0.01 -7.01
CA LEU A 245 -9.12 1.31 -7.38
C LEU A 245 -7.83 1.13 -8.19
N ILE A 246 -7.77 1.72 -9.38
CA ILE A 246 -6.58 1.77 -10.24
C ILE A 246 -6.13 3.22 -10.37
N MET A 247 -4.90 3.50 -9.96
CA MET A 247 -4.28 4.82 -10.11
C MET A 247 -3.37 4.81 -11.33
N LEU A 248 -3.56 5.73 -12.29
CA LEU A 248 -2.62 5.91 -13.40
C LEU A 248 -1.65 7.04 -13.04
N CYS A 249 -0.41 6.70 -12.71
CA CYS A 249 0.56 7.64 -12.17
C CYS A 249 1.76 7.81 -13.12
N PRO A 250 1.75 8.81 -14.02
CA PRO A 250 3.00 9.32 -14.58
C PRO A 250 3.92 9.84 -13.47
N ASN A 251 5.23 9.68 -13.64
CA ASN A 251 6.23 10.22 -12.72
C ASN A 251 6.50 11.71 -13.01
N TYR A 252 6.26 12.57 -12.03
CA TYR A 252 6.62 13.99 -12.04
C TYR A 252 7.66 14.27 -10.95
N ASN A 253 8.96 14.31 -11.31
CA ASN A 253 10.06 14.56 -10.37
C ASN A 253 10.05 13.63 -9.16
N ASP A 254 9.94 12.32 -9.43
CA ASP A 254 9.80 11.26 -8.43
C ASP A 254 8.61 11.44 -7.50
N SER A 255 7.55 12.07 -8.00
CA SER A 255 6.32 12.35 -7.28
C SER A 255 5.06 12.03 -8.09
N ILE A 256 3.99 11.69 -7.37
CA ILE A 256 2.65 11.58 -7.94
C ILE A 256 2.21 12.98 -8.40
N SER A 257 1.57 13.07 -9.58
CA SER A 257 1.05 14.34 -10.11
C SER A 257 0.24 15.13 -9.08
N ALA A 258 0.29 16.46 -9.14
CA ALA A 258 -0.38 17.34 -8.19
C ALA A 258 -1.89 17.05 -8.07
N ASN A 259 -2.58 16.77 -9.17
CA ASN A 259 -4.01 16.44 -9.17
C ASN A 259 -4.30 15.13 -8.42
N LEU A 260 -3.52 14.08 -8.66
CA LEU A 260 -3.70 12.80 -7.98
C LEU A 260 -3.30 12.88 -6.50
N SER A 261 -2.25 13.67 -6.18
CA SER A 261 -1.90 14.01 -4.80
C SER A 261 -3.05 14.73 -4.11
N ALA A 262 -3.71 15.69 -4.77
CA ALA A 262 -4.90 16.38 -4.25
C ALA A 262 -6.08 15.43 -4.02
N VAL A 263 -6.33 14.50 -4.94
CA VAL A 263 -7.33 13.43 -4.77
C VAL A 263 -7.03 12.61 -3.52
N ILE A 264 -5.79 12.12 -3.39
CA ILE A 264 -5.34 11.32 -2.24
C ILE A 264 -5.47 12.11 -0.94
N ASN A 265 -5.07 13.38 -0.91
CA ASN A 265 -5.17 14.23 0.28
C ASN A 265 -6.63 14.43 0.69
N ARG A 266 -7.51 14.66 -0.29
CA ARG A 266 -8.94 14.90 -0.06
C ARG A 266 -9.72 13.62 0.27
N LEU A 267 -9.28 12.44 -0.14
CA LEU A 267 -9.86 11.17 0.33
C LEU A 267 -9.85 11.03 1.85
N THR A 268 -9.02 11.79 2.57
CA THR A 268 -9.03 11.84 4.03
C THR A 268 -10.43 12.13 4.59
N SER A 269 -11.23 12.99 3.96
CA SER A 269 -12.60 13.28 4.41
C SER A 269 -13.48 12.03 4.34
N LEU A 270 -13.53 11.38 3.18
CA LEU A 270 -14.31 10.14 2.99
C LEU A 270 -13.82 9.03 3.93
N PHE A 271 -12.50 8.86 4.04
CA PHE A 271 -11.85 7.85 4.88
C PHE A 271 -12.23 7.95 6.36
N ARG A 272 -12.60 9.13 6.87
CA ARG A 272 -13.01 9.24 8.29
C ARG A 272 -14.38 8.60 8.55
N LYS A 273 -15.25 8.58 7.55
CA LYS A 273 -16.58 7.96 7.60
C LYS A 273 -16.51 6.49 7.23
N THR A 274 -15.86 6.15 6.12
CA THR A 274 -15.81 4.79 5.58
C THR A 274 -14.35 4.32 5.49
N LYS A 275 -14.07 3.14 6.04
CA LYS A 275 -12.78 2.47 5.85
C LYS A 275 -12.82 1.65 4.56
N PHE A 276 -11.66 1.42 3.95
CA PHE A 276 -11.52 0.79 2.64
C PHE A 276 -10.82 -0.57 2.75
N TYR A 277 -11.00 -1.27 3.88
CA TYR A 277 -10.38 -2.58 4.14
C TYR A 277 -10.84 -3.67 3.16
N ASP A 278 -11.95 -3.45 2.48
CA ASP A 278 -12.61 -4.30 1.49
C ASP A 278 -12.27 -3.92 0.04
N LYS A 279 -11.46 -2.87 -0.17
CA LYS A 279 -11.11 -2.37 -1.51
C LYS A 279 -9.66 -2.65 -1.86
N TYR A 280 -9.45 -3.13 -3.09
CA TYR A 280 -8.12 -3.43 -3.64
C TYR A 280 -7.54 -2.21 -4.35
N VAL A 281 -6.23 -1.98 -4.23
CA VAL A 281 -5.54 -0.91 -4.99
C VAL A 281 -4.49 -1.46 -5.95
N TYR A 282 -4.56 -1.04 -7.21
CA TYR A 282 -3.55 -1.28 -8.25
C TYR A 282 -3.06 0.03 -8.84
N SER A 283 -1.95 -0.03 -9.59
CA SER A 283 -1.39 1.14 -10.26
C SER A 283 -0.74 0.79 -11.60
N VAL A 284 -0.82 1.73 -12.54
CA VAL A 284 0.01 1.74 -13.75
C VAL A 284 0.90 2.97 -13.66
N ILE A 285 2.21 2.75 -13.68
CA ILE A 285 3.22 3.78 -13.46
C ILE A 285 4.17 3.78 -14.66
N VAL A 286 4.31 4.93 -15.29
CA VAL A 286 5.30 5.11 -16.36
C VAL A 286 6.16 6.31 -16.02
N SER A 287 7.47 6.08 -15.94
CA SER A 287 8.46 7.13 -15.72
C SER A 287 9.14 7.51 -17.03
N GLY A 288 9.49 8.78 -17.20
CA GLY A 288 10.28 9.21 -18.36
C GLY A 288 11.73 8.72 -18.31
N PHE A 289 12.28 8.52 -17.11
CA PHE A 289 13.67 8.14 -16.91
C PHE A 289 13.82 6.98 -15.90
N SER A 290 13.55 7.23 -14.62
CA SER A 290 13.60 6.24 -13.54
C SER A 290 12.59 6.60 -12.45
N GLY A 291 12.56 5.87 -11.33
CA GLY A 291 11.80 6.28 -10.14
C GLY A 291 10.36 5.76 -10.05
N SER A 292 9.94 4.84 -10.93
CA SER A 292 8.61 4.21 -10.83
C SER A 292 8.39 3.52 -9.47
N ASP A 293 9.43 2.96 -8.88
CA ASP A 293 9.41 2.35 -7.55
C ASP A 293 9.19 3.37 -6.42
N ILE A 294 9.65 4.61 -6.59
CA ILE A 294 9.41 5.71 -5.65
C ILE A 294 7.93 6.10 -5.68
N ILE A 295 7.31 6.14 -6.86
CA ILE A 295 5.87 6.37 -7.03
C ILE A 295 5.07 5.22 -6.39
N ALA A 296 5.46 3.97 -6.63
CA ALA A 296 4.83 2.81 -6.01
C ALA A 296 4.89 2.90 -4.46
N GLN A 297 6.04 3.26 -3.90
CA GLN A 297 6.21 3.48 -2.46
C GLN A 297 5.35 4.62 -1.91
N GLN A 298 5.12 5.69 -2.67
CA GLN A 298 4.18 6.76 -2.30
C GLN A 298 2.74 6.26 -2.24
N LEU A 299 2.31 5.43 -3.20
CA LEU A 299 0.98 4.83 -3.21
C LEU A 299 0.80 3.84 -2.05
N ILE A 300 1.81 3.02 -1.75
CA ILE A 300 1.81 2.12 -0.57
C ILE A 300 1.59 2.94 0.71
N SER A 301 2.37 4.02 0.90
CA SER A 301 2.26 4.85 2.09
C SER A 301 0.89 5.55 2.18
N SER A 302 0.43 6.13 1.08
CA SER A 302 -0.73 7.03 1.09
C SER A 302 -2.08 6.31 1.02
N LEU A 303 -2.16 5.12 0.43
CA LEU A 303 -3.39 4.35 0.22
C LEU A 303 -3.45 3.11 1.11
N ASN A 304 -2.45 2.25 1.08
CA ASN A 304 -2.46 1.00 1.87
C ASN A 304 -2.21 1.27 3.36
N ILE A 305 -1.09 1.93 3.70
CA ILE A 305 -0.77 2.22 5.10
C ILE A 305 -1.74 3.26 5.67
N ASN A 306 -1.94 4.39 5.00
CA ASN A 306 -2.70 5.50 5.61
C ASN A 306 -4.22 5.38 5.46
N LYS A 307 -4.72 4.76 4.38
CA LYS A 307 -6.16 4.73 4.03
C LYS A 307 -6.75 3.33 3.94
N THR A 308 -6.12 2.30 4.51
CA THR A 308 -6.70 0.95 4.69
C THR A 308 -6.99 0.16 3.42
N PHE A 309 -6.62 0.63 2.22
CA PHE A 309 -6.77 -0.18 1.01
C PHE A 309 -5.93 -1.45 1.11
N MET A 310 -6.45 -2.58 0.65
CA MET A 310 -5.67 -3.81 0.49
C MET A 310 -4.68 -3.64 -0.65
N LEU A 311 -3.45 -4.15 -0.46
CA LEU A 311 -2.41 -4.15 -1.48
C LEU A 311 -2.25 -5.56 -2.07
N PRO A 312 -2.84 -5.84 -3.24
CA PRO A 312 -2.72 -7.12 -3.93
C PRO A 312 -1.28 -7.40 -4.35
N PRO A 313 -0.87 -8.67 -4.53
CA PRO A 313 0.46 -8.99 -5.01
C PRO A 313 0.73 -8.32 -6.36
N LYS A 314 1.95 -7.85 -6.58
CA LYS A 314 2.38 -7.18 -7.82
C LYS A 314 1.41 -6.05 -8.22
N PHE A 315 1.07 -5.20 -7.26
CA PHE A 315 0.01 -4.19 -7.41
C PHE A 315 0.29 -3.13 -8.48
N ALA A 316 1.56 -2.92 -8.82
CA ALA A 316 1.99 -1.87 -9.74
C ALA A 316 2.62 -2.47 -11.01
N LEU A 317 2.09 -2.10 -12.17
CA LEU A 317 2.77 -2.26 -13.46
C LEU A 317 3.64 -1.02 -13.70
N MET A 318 4.96 -1.21 -13.71
CA MET A 318 5.94 -0.14 -13.78
C MET A 318 6.79 -0.26 -15.03
N GLU A 319 6.89 0.82 -15.80
CA GLU A 319 7.72 0.89 -17.01
C GLU A 319 8.41 2.25 -17.15
N THR A 320 9.38 2.32 -18.07
CA THR A 320 10.09 3.56 -18.42
C THR A 320 9.89 3.89 -19.90
N ALA A 321 9.28 5.04 -20.19
CA ALA A 321 9.09 5.57 -21.53
C ALA A 321 8.91 7.10 -21.49
N ASN A 322 9.85 7.83 -22.10
CA ASN A 322 9.80 9.30 -22.20
C ASN A 322 8.97 9.77 -23.38
N ASP A 323 9.48 9.54 -24.60
CA ASP A 323 8.83 10.01 -25.82
C ASP A 323 7.47 9.36 -26.01
N PHE A 324 6.52 10.12 -26.55
CA PHE A 324 5.19 9.59 -26.85
C PHE A 324 5.29 8.37 -27.78
N GLY A 325 4.61 7.28 -27.41
CA GLY A 325 4.63 6.03 -28.16
C GLY A 325 5.86 5.16 -27.90
N ALA A 326 6.85 5.63 -27.11
CA ALA A 326 7.96 4.78 -26.69
C ALA A 326 7.50 3.58 -25.85
N ILE A 327 6.36 3.72 -25.16
CA ILE A 327 5.75 2.64 -24.39
C ILE A 327 5.37 1.42 -25.25
N ASP A 328 4.97 1.65 -26.51
CA ASP A 328 4.61 0.58 -27.44
C ASP A 328 5.82 -0.20 -27.96
N LYS A 329 7.02 0.37 -27.81
CA LYS A 329 8.29 -0.23 -28.23
C LYS A 329 8.95 -1.05 -27.12
N ILE A 330 8.41 -1.01 -25.89
CA ILE A 330 8.96 -1.80 -24.78
C ILE A 330 8.77 -3.28 -25.08
N GLU A 331 9.83 -4.05 -24.87
CA GLU A 331 9.83 -5.48 -25.09
C GLU A 331 8.71 -6.16 -24.27
N ASN A 332 7.94 -7.01 -24.95
CA ASN A 332 6.86 -7.80 -24.36
C ASN A 332 5.78 -6.97 -23.64
N ILE A 333 5.60 -5.69 -23.99
CA ILE A 333 4.68 -4.78 -23.26
C ILE A 333 3.23 -5.30 -23.24
N ASP A 334 2.74 -5.86 -24.33
CA ASP A 334 1.38 -6.42 -24.38
C ASP A 334 1.24 -7.67 -23.51
N HIS A 335 2.30 -8.49 -23.43
CA HIS A 335 2.35 -9.64 -22.51
C HIS A 335 2.39 -9.18 -21.05
N LYS A 336 3.18 -8.16 -20.72
CA LYS A 336 3.21 -7.56 -19.37
C LYS A 336 1.85 -6.98 -18.99
N ALA A 337 1.19 -6.27 -19.90
CA ALA A 337 -0.15 -5.72 -19.70
C ALA A 337 -1.20 -6.82 -19.50
N LYS A 338 -1.13 -7.89 -20.29
CA LYS A 338 -2.00 -9.08 -20.13
C LYS A 338 -1.78 -9.75 -18.77
N ARG A 339 -0.53 -10.02 -18.37
CA ARG A 339 -0.20 -10.61 -17.07
C ARG A 339 -0.70 -9.76 -15.90
N PHE A 340 -0.62 -8.43 -16.03
CA PHE A 340 -1.15 -7.53 -15.01
C PHE A 340 -2.68 -7.59 -14.92
N ALA A 341 -3.38 -7.61 -16.07
CA ALA A 341 -4.83 -7.83 -16.09
C ALA A 341 -5.22 -9.18 -15.48
N GLU A 342 -4.53 -10.27 -15.82
CA GLU A 342 -4.75 -11.60 -15.26
C GLU A 342 -4.56 -11.64 -13.74
N ASN A 343 -3.57 -10.91 -13.22
CA ASN A 343 -3.36 -10.75 -11.78
C ASN A 343 -4.56 -10.05 -11.09
N ILE A 344 -5.14 -9.03 -11.71
CA ILE A 344 -6.37 -8.38 -11.21
C ILE A 344 -7.52 -9.39 -11.16
N LYS A 345 -7.72 -10.14 -12.24
CA LYS A 345 -8.79 -11.16 -12.32
C LYS A 345 -8.60 -12.23 -11.26
N SER A 346 -7.41 -12.79 -11.16
CA SER A 346 -7.12 -13.92 -10.27
C SER A 346 -7.21 -13.52 -8.80
N CYS A 347 -6.81 -12.29 -8.44
CA CYS A 347 -6.84 -11.81 -7.06
C CYS A 347 -8.25 -11.47 -6.58
N VAL A 348 -9.08 -10.89 -7.44
CA VAL A 348 -10.35 -10.28 -6.99
C VAL A 348 -11.57 -11.10 -7.38
N SER A 349 -11.59 -11.74 -8.55
CA SER A 349 -12.80 -12.35 -9.08
C SER A 349 -13.06 -13.74 -8.49
N LYS A 350 -14.32 -14.07 -8.20
CA LYS A 350 -14.71 -15.47 -7.99
C LYS A 350 -14.52 -16.22 -9.31
N LYS A 351 -13.87 -17.38 -9.28
CA LYS A 351 -13.94 -18.32 -10.41
C LYS A 351 -15.35 -18.87 -10.42
N ASN A 352 -16.05 -18.75 -11.55
CA ASN A 352 -17.33 -19.42 -11.78
C ASN A 352 -17.14 -20.92 -11.82
#